data_AF-A0A2D4L0I9-F1
#
_entry.id   AF-A0A2D4L0I9-F1
#
_cell.length_a   1.000
_cell.length_b   1.000
_cell.length_c   1.000
_cell.angle_alpha   90.00
_cell.angle_beta   90.00
_cell.angle_gamma   90.00
#
_symmetry.space_group_name_H-M   'P 1'
#
loop_
_entity.id
_entity.type
_entity.pdbx_description
1 polymer ?
#
loop_
_entity_poly.entity_id
_entity_poly.type
_entity_poly.pdbx_seq_one_letter_code
_entity_poly.pdbx_strand_id
1 'polypeptide(L)'
;MRIIPPGSGIVHQVNLEYLARGVFDQGGFYYPDSVVGTDSHTTMINGLGVLGWGVGGIEAEAVMLGQPISMVLPEVIGYKLSGSPQSLVTSTDIVLTVTKHLRQVGVVGKFVEFFGPGVAQLSIADRATIANMCPEYGATAAFFPVDEVSIKYLVQTGRDQEKINHLRKYLKATGMFRDFNNSSQDPDFTQIV
;
A
#
# COMPACT_ATOMS: atom_id res chain seq x y z
N MET A 1 16.43 -13.43 -12.05
CA MET A 1 15.15 -13.97 -11.51
C MET A 1 15.41 -14.56 -10.14
N ARG A 2 14.63 -14.20 -9.12
CA ARG A 2 14.69 -14.81 -7.78
C ARG A 2 13.42 -15.64 -7.58
N ILE A 3 13.57 -16.87 -7.09
CA ILE A 3 12.46 -17.80 -6.86
C ILE A 3 12.32 -18.02 -5.36
N ILE A 4 11.09 -17.92 -4.84
CA ILE A 4 10.75 -18.35 -3.48
C ILE A 4 10.21 -19.79 -3.59
N PRO A 5 10.85 -20.79 -2.95
CA PRO A 5 10.48 -22.18 -3.16
C PRO A 5 9.12 -22.51 -2.54
N PRO A 6 8.44 -23.57 -3.02
CA PRO A 6 7.20 -24.06 -2.43
C PRO A 6 7.32 -24.29 -0.91
N GLY A 7 6.26 -23.99 -0.16
CA GLY A 7 6.23 -24.15 1.30
C GLY A 7 6.83 -23.00 2.11
N SER A 8 7.26 -21.90 1.46
CA SER A 8 7.85 -20.73 2.14
C SER A 8 6.84 -19.66 2.60
N GLY A 9 5.54 -19.96 2.50
CA GLY A 9 4.45 -19.02 2.77
C GLY A 9 3.68 -18.59 1.52
N ILE A 10 2.76 -17.64 1.70
CA ILE A 10 1.89 -17.11 0.64
C ILE A 10 2.54 -15.85 0.05
N VAL A 11 2.46 -15.69 -1.27
CA VAL A 11 3.18 -14.66 -2.04
C VAL A 11 3.06 -13.24 -1.45
N HIS A 12 1.87 -12.80 -1.06
CA HIS A 12 1.64 -11.44 -0.57
C HIS A 12 2.21 -11.21 0.83
N GLN A 13 2.13 -12.22 1.70
CA GLN A 13 2.74 -12.13 3.03
C GLN A 13 4.26 -12.16 2.94
N VAL A 14 4.82 -13.02 2.09
CA VAL A 14 6.27 -13.03 1.81
C VAL A 14 6.70 -11.70 1.18
N ASN A 15 5.87 -11.09 0.34
CA ASN A 15 6.13 -9.76 -0.19
C ASN A 15 6.20 -8.72 0.94
N LEU A 16 5.18 -8.66 1.78
CA LEU A 16 5.08 -7.71 2.90
C LEU A 16 6.21 -7.86 3.94
N GLU A 17 6.58 -9.10 4.26
CA GLU A 17 7.54 -9.41 5.34
C GLU A 17 9.00 -9.53 4.87
N TYR A 18 9.23 -9.79 3.57
CA TYR A 18 10.59 -10.08 3.08
C TYR A 18 10.94 -9.38 1.76
N LEU A 19 10.06 -9.41 0.74
CA LEU A 19 10.43 -8.87 -0.57
C LEU A 19 10.27 -7.35 -0.66
N ALA A 20 9.41 -6.68 0.11
CA ALA A 20 9.24 -5.23 0.03
C ALA A 20 10.52 -4.48 0.43
N ARG A 21 10.90 -3.48 -0.36
CA ARG A 21 12.07 -2.61 -0.12
C ARG A 21 11.63 -1.26 0.45
N GLY A 22 10.45 -0.79 0.06
CA GLY A 22 9.93 0.56 0.36
C GLY A 22 10.62 1.66 -0.43
N VAL A 23 11.95 1.68 -0.46
CA VAL A 23 12.78 2.54 -1.32
C VAL A 23 13.91 1.70 -1.91
N PHE A 24 14.09 1.79 -3.23
CA PHE A 24 15.24 1.21 -3.91
C PHE A 24 16.45 2.12 -3.80
N ASP A 25 17.63 1.50 -3.74
CA ASP A 25 18.94 2.12 -3.90
C ASP A 25 19.62 1.39 -5.06
N GLN A 26 19.61 2.01 -6.25
CA GLN A 26 20.11 1.38 -7.47
C GLN A 26 20.77 2.40 -8.38
N GLY A 27 22.00 2.12 -8.81
CA GLY A 27 22.74 2.97 -9.74
C GLY A 27 23.06 4.37 -9.21
N GLY A 28 23.11 4.54 -7.87
CA GLY A 28 23.29 5.84 -7.23
C GLY A 28 22.01 6.67 -7.11
N PHE A 29 20.84 6.10 -7.46
CA PHE A 29 19.55 6.75 -7.35
C PHE A 29 18.68 6.07 -6.29
N TYR A 30 17.91 6.90 -5.59
CA TYR A 30 16.84 6.47 -4.69
C TYR A 30 15.49 6.72 -5.34
N TYR A 31 14.59 5.74 -5.27
CA TYR A 31 13.22 5.88 -5.76
C TYR A 31 12.26 4.96 -4.99
N PRO A 32 10.95 5.25 -4.93
CA PRO A 32 9.99 4.45 -4.19
C PRO A 32 9.88 3.05 -4.79
N ASP A 33 9.66 2.07 -3.93
CA ASP A 33 9.26 0.72 -4.35
C ASP A 33 7.86 0.77 -4.99
N SER A 34 7.71 0.04 -6.10
CA SER A 34 6.43 -0.16 -6.78
C SER A 34 6.44 -1.53 -7.45
N VAL A 35 5.26 -2.16 -7.58
CA VAL A 35 5.18 -3.53 -8.09
C VAL A 35 3.88 -3.79 -8.85
N VAL A 36 3.99 -4.45 -10.00
CA VAL A 36 2.85 -5.16 -10.61
C VAL A 36 3.09 -6.66 -10.51
N GLY A 37 2.03 -7.42 -10.27
CA GLY A 37 2.12 -8.86 -10.08
C GLY A 37 1.04 -9.60 -10.85
N THR A 38 1.31 -10.85 -11.22
CA THR A 38 0.33 -11.72 -11.92
C THR A 38 -0.70 -12.33 -10.97
N ASP A 39 -1.04 -11.61 -9.90
CA ASP A 39 -1.96 -11.99 -8.85
C ASP A 39 -2.78 -10.76 -8.46
N SER A 40 -4.12 -10.90 -8.41
CA SER A 40 -5.04 -9.80 -8.13
C SER A 40 -4.79 -9.12 -6.78
N HIS A 41 -4.36 -9.89 -5.78
CA HIS A 41 -4.16 -9.45 -4.41
C HIS A 41 -2.76 -8.87 -4.17
N THR A 42 -1.98 -8.64 -5.23
CA THR A 42 -0.72 -7.85 -5.18
C THR A 42 -0.93 -6.50 -4.48
N THR A 43 -2.15 -5.96 -4.53
CA THR A 43 -2.59 -4.75 -3.82
C THR A 43 -2.37 -4.80 -2.32
N MET A 44 -2.23 -5.97 -1.69
CA MET A 44 -1.92 -6.10 -0.25
C MET A 44 -0.70 -5.27 0.17
N ILE A 45 0.28 -5.13 -0.72
CA ILE A 45 1.52 -4.37 -0.45
C ILE A 45 1.29 -2.86 -0.29
N ASN A 46 0.15 -2.35 -0.78
CA ASN A 46 -0.23 -0.95 -0.64
C ASN A 46 -0.45 -0.55 0.82
N GLY A 47 -0.76 -1.50 1.70
CA GLY A 47 -0.83 -1.29 3.14
C GLY A 47 0.49 -0.88 3.80
N LEU A 48 1.62 -1.14 3.14
CA LEU A 48 2.97 -0.74 3.56
C LEU A 48 3.48 0.51 2.84
N GLY A 49 2.66 1.13 1.98
CA GLY A 49 3.03 2.31 1.20
C GLY A 49 3.85 2.02 -0.06
N VAL A 50 3.82 0.77 -0.53
CA VAL A 50 4.34 0.39 -1.86
C VAL A 50 3.19 0.39 -2.85
N LEU A 51 3.26 1.23 -3.88
CA LEU A 51 2.20 1.28 -4.88
C LEU A 51 2.29 0.06 -5.81
N GLY A 52 1.21 -0.70 -5.91
CA GLY A 52 1.20 -1.91 -6.71
C GLY A 52 -0.14 -2.62 -6.82
N TRP A 53 -0.32 -3.37 -7.90
CA TRP A 53 -1.60 -4.00 -8.22
C TRP A 53 -1.44 -5.22 -9.13
N GLY A 54 -2.52 -5.99 -9.26
CA GLY A 54 -2.56 -7.16 -10.13
C GLY A 54 -2.71 -6.81 -11.61
N VAL A 55 -1.97 -7.49 -12.48
CA VAL A 55 -2.05 -7.40 -13.94
C VAL A 55 -2.08 -8.79 -14.57
N GLY A 56 -2.39 -8.89 -15.87
CA GLY A 56 -2.29 -10.16 -16.59
C GLY A 56 -0.83 -10.58 -16.82
N GLY A 57 -0.64 -11.86 -17.17
CA GLY A 57 0.70 -12.41 -17.41
C GLY A 57 1.44 -11.73 -18.57
N ILE A 58 0.71 -11.34 -19.61
CA ILE A 58 1.27 -10.66 -20.79
C ILE A 58 1.79 -9.27 -20.41
N GLU A 59 1.01 -8.51 -19.62
CA GLU A 59 1.42 -7.20 -19.13
C GLU A 59 2.65 -7.31 -18.22
N ALA A 60 2.67 -8.30 -17.32
CA ALA A 60 3.82 -8.53 -16.45
C ALA A 60 5.10 -8.88 -17.25
N GLU A 61 4.99 -9.74 -18.27
CA GLU A 61 6.10 -10.08 -19.15
C GLU A 61 6.59 -8.85 -19.94
N ALA A 62 5.68 -8.04 -20.47
CA ALA A 62 6.02 -6.80 -21.16
C ALA A 62 6.80 -5.83 -20.25
N VAL A 63 6.39 -5.68 -18.98
CA VAL A 63 7.13 -4.87 -17.98
C VAL A 63 8.52 -5.44 -17.73
N MET A 64 8.67 -6.76 -17.65
CA MET A 64 9.99 -7.40 -17.51
C MET A 64 10.91 -7.13 -18.71
N LEU A 65 10.34 -6.89 -19.90
CA LEU A 65 11.05 -6.50 -21.12
C LEU A 65 11.26 -4.98 -21.25
N GLY A 66 10.89 -4.20 -20.24
CA GLY A 66 11.09 -2.76 -20.18
C GLY A 66 9.94 -1.93 -20.72
N GLN A 67 8.80 -2.54 -21.06
CA GLN A 67 7.62 -1.80 -21.51
C GLN A 67 6.89 -1.18 -20.31
N PRO A 68 6.64 0.14 -20.29
CA PRO A 68 5.84 0.75 -19.23
C PRO A 68 4.38 0.26 -19.25
N ILE A 69 3.74 0.21 -18.08
CA ILE A 69 2.30 0.01 -17.99
C ILE A 69 1.58 1.20 -18.63
N SER A 70 0.63 0.92 -19.52
CA SER A 70 -0.29 1.93 -20.06
C SER A 70 -1.52 2.00 -19.18
N MET A 71 -1.79 3.17 -18.61
CA MET A 71 -2.99 3.41 -17.81
C MET A 71 -3.51 4.83 -18.01
N VAL A 72 -4.82 5.00 -17.92
CA VAL A 72 -5.43 6.32 -17.78
C VAL A 72 -5.07 6.86 -16.40
N LEU A 73 -4.76 8.16 -16.32
CA LEU A 73 -4.51 8.80 -15.03
C LEU A 73 -5.76 8.61 -14.15
N PRO A 74 -5.66 7.91 -13.00
CA PRO A 74 -6.83 7.52 -12.24
C PRO A 74 -7.32 8.70 -11.40
N GLU A 75 -8.63 8.76 -11.19
CA GLU A 75 -9.18 9.53 -10.08
C GLU A 75 -8.74 8.90 -8.75
N VAL A 76 -8.61 9.73 -7.71
CA VAL A 76 -8.21 9.28 -6.38
C VAL A 76 -9.33 9.60 -5.39
N ILE A 77 -9.91 8.56 -4.81
CA ILE A 77 -10.91 8.63 -3.75
C ILE A 77 -10.19 8.63 -2.40
N GLY A 78 -10.25 9.74 -1.68
CA GLY A 78 -9.70 9.85 -0.34
C GLY A 78 -10.64 9.20 0.67
N TYR A 79 -10.22 8.11 1.30
CA TYR A 79 -11.00 7.43 2.33
C TYR A 79 -10.56 7.90 3.72
N LYS A 80 -11.36 8.75 4.37
CA LYS A 80 -11.00 9.39 5.63
C LYS A 80 -11.39 8.52 6.82
N LEU A 81 -10.39 7.99 7.52
CA LEU A 81 -10.59 7.32 8.80
C LEU A 81 -10.49 8.31 9.95
N SER A 82 -11.49 8.31 10.81
CA SER A 82 -11.54 9.13 12.03
C SER A 82 -12.23 8.40 13.18
N GLY A 83 -12.01 8.89 14.40
CA GLY A 83 -12.47 8.23 15.61
C GLY A 83 -11.61 7.03 15.99
N SER A 84 -12.10 6.24 16.94
CA SER A 84 -11.46 5.01 17.41
C SER A 84 -12.49 3.88 17.44
N PRO A 85 -12.13 2.66 17.02
CA PRO A 85 -13.03 1.52 17.10
C PRO A 85 -13.34 1.20 18.57
N GLN A 86 -14.54 0.66 18.82
CA GLN A 86 -14.88 0.15 20.16
C GLN A 86 -14.01 -1.07 20.51
N SER A 87 -13.85 -1.36 21.79
CA SER A 87 -12.91 -2.39 22.28
C SER A 87 -13.19 -3.82 21.79
N LEU A 88 -14.41 -4.11 21.35
CA LEU A 88 -14.81 -5.42 20.82
C LEU A 88 -14.73 -5.52 19.29
N VAL A 89 -14.46 -4.40 18.61
CA VAL A 89 -14.33 -4.37 17.15
C VAL A 89 -13.00 -4.98 16.76
N THR A 90 -13.04 -5.93 15.83
CA THR A 90 -11.86 -6.60 15.29
C THR A 90 -11.38 -5.95 14.00
N SER A 91 -10.15 -6.26 13.59
CA SER A 91 -9.60 -5.86 12.29
C SER A 91 -10.51 -6.31 11.13
N THR A 92 -11.08 -7.52 11.23
CA THR A 92 -12.00 -8.06 10.23
C THR A 92 -13.26 -7.21 10.11
N ASP A 93 -13.82 -6.75 11.23
CA ASP A 93 -15.02 -5.89 11.22
C ASP A 93 -14.75 -4.56 10.49
N ILE A 94 -13.57 -3.96 10.72
CA ILE A 94 -13.14 -2.73 10.04
C ILE A 94 -13.00 -3.00 8.53
N VAL A 95 -12.27 -4.04 8.16
CA VAL A 95 -12.02 -4.42 6.75
C VAL A 95 -13.32 -4.67 5.99
N LEU A 96 -14.25 -5.44 6.56
CA LEU A 96 -15.53 -5.75 5.93
C LEU A 96 -16.42 -4.51 5.83
N THR A 97 -16.36 -3.62 6.81
CA THR A 97 -17.10 -2.35 6.79
C THR A 97 -16.57 -1.43 5.68
N VAL A 98 -15.25 -1.25 5.59
CA VAL A 98 -14.59 -0.46 4.54
C VAL A 98 -14.89 -1.05 3.16
N THR A 99 -14.76 -2.36 3.00
CA THR A 99 -15.06 -3.06 1.74
C THR A 99 -16.50 -2.85 1.30
N LYS A 100 -17.46 -3.04 2.22
CA LYS A 100 -18.88 -2.84 1.94
C LYS A 100 -19.15 -1.39 1.52
N HIS A 101 -18.58 -0.42 2.24
CA HIS A 101 -18.78 1.00 1.96
C HIS A 101 -18.19 1.40 0.60
N LEU A 102 -16.93 1.05 0.32
CA LEU A 102 -16.26 1.34 -0.96
C LEU A 102 -17.00 0.73 -2.16
N ARG A 103 -17.57 -0.47 -1.98
CA ARG A 103 -18.38 -1.10 -3.01
C ARG A 103 -19.68 -0.34 -3.29
N GLN A 104 -20.28 0.30 -2.28
CA GLN A 104 -21.45 1.17 -2.45
C GLN A 104 -21.09 2.51 -3.10
N VAL A 105 -19.91 3.07 -2.79
CA VAL A 105 -19.39 4.30 -3.40
C VAL A 105 -19.11 4.11 -4.89
N GLY A 106 -18.66 2.92 -5.31
CA GLY A 106 -18.40 2.61 -6.72
C GLY A 106 -17.04 3.13 -7.18
N VAL A 107 -15.97 2.48 -6.72
CA VAL A 107 -14.57 2.89 -6.95
C VAL A 107 -13.87 2.12 -8.07
N VAL A 108 -14.63 1.53 -9.00
CA VAL A 108 -14.06 0.70 -10.07
C VAL A 108 -13.12 1.50 -10.97
N GLY A 109 -11.88 1.01 -11.13
CA GLY A 109 -10.87 1.65 -11.98
C GLY A 109 -10.25 2.93 -11.39
N LYS A 110 -10.54 3.25 -10.13
CA LYS A 110 -9.98 4.40 -9.40
C LYS A 110 -8.93 3.95 -8.40
N PHE A 111 -8.13 4.90 -7.91
CA PHE A 111 -7.34 4.69 -6.71
C PHE A 111 -8.17 5.04 -5.48
N VAL A 112 -7.98 4.28 -4.41
CA VAL A 112 -8.44 4.65 -3.07
C VAL A 112 -7.19 4.94 -2.26
N GLU A 113 -7.11 6.12 -1.65
CA GLU A 113 -6.01 6.47 -0.75
C GLU A 113 -6.57 6.76 0.64
N PHE A 114 -6.02 6.09 1.64
CA PHE A 114 -6.48 6.20 3.03
C PHE A 114 -5.75 7.34 3.74
N PHE A 115 -6.51 8.15 4.47
CA PHE A 115 -5.96 9.26 5.24
C PHE A 115 -6.77 9.56 6.50
N GLY A 116 -6.31 10.55 7.28
CA GLY A 116 -6.96 10.98 8.51
C GLY A 116 -6.45 10.26 9.77
N PRO A 117 -6.80 10.79 10.96
CA PRO A 117 -6.20 10.39 12.23
C PRO A 117 -6.51 8.95 12.65
N GLY A 118 -7.56 8.34 12.09
CA GLY A 118 -7.89 6.93 12.32
C GLY A 118 -6.84 5.97 11.74
N VAL A 119 -6.13 6.36 10.68
CA VAL A 119 -5.11 5.50 10.03
C VAL A 119 -3.93 5.23 10.95
N ALA A 120 -3.56 6.19 11.82
CA ALA A 120 -2.46 6.05 12.75
C ALA A 120 -2.71 4.97 13.83
N GLN A 121 -3.97 4.54 14.01
CA GLN A 121 -4.36 3.48 14.95
C GLN A 121 -4.29 2.08 14.31
N LEU A 122 -4.26 1.99 12.98
CA LEU A 122 -4.20 0.73 12.26
C LEU A 122 -2.76 0.21 12.20
N SER A 123 -2.57 -1.06 12.55
CA SER A 123 -1.32 -1.76 12.32
C SER A 123 -1.09 -1.99 10.82
N ILE A 124 0.15 -2.30 10.41
CA ILE A 124 0.42 -2.67 9.01
C ILE A 124 -0.36 -3.92 8.59
N ALA A 125 -0.60 -4.86 9.51
CA ALA A 125 -1.45 -6.02 9.20
C ALA A 125 -2.89 -5.60 8.87
N ASP A 126 -3.47 -4.64 9.62
CA ASP A 126 -4.81 -4.12 9.34
C ASP A 126 -4.86 -3.40 7.99
N ARG A 127 -3.90 -2.51 7.74
CA ARG A 127 -3.78 -1.77 6.46
C ARG A 127 -3.62 -2.74 5.28
N ALA A 128 -2.75 -3.72 5.42
CA ALA A 128 -2.52 -4.75 4.40
C ALA A 128 -3.78 -5.59 4.16
N THR A 129 -4.57 -5.88 5.20
CA THR A 129 -5.85 -6.61 5.06
C THR A 129 -6.88 -5.79 4.30
N ILE A 130 -6.99 -4.49 4.57
CA ILE A 130 -7.86 -3.57 3.82
C ILE A 130 -7.43 -3.47 2.35
N ALA A 131 -6.12 -3.31 2.12
CA ALA A 131 -5.55 -3.18 0.79
C ALA A 131 -5.61 -4.49 -0.02
N ASN A 132 -5.50 -5.63 0.65
CA ASN A 132 -5.68 -6.95 0.05
C ASN A 132 -7.09 -7.10 -0.52
N MET A 133 -8.12 -6.53 0.13
CA MET A 133 -9.50 -6.59 -0.34
C MET A 133 -9.83 -5.64 -1.53
N CYS A 134 -8.83 -5.00 -2.12
CA CYS A 134 -8.99 -4.06 -3.23
C CYS A 134 -9.78 -4.62 -4.42
N PRO A 135 -9.50 -5.85 -4.91
CA PRO A 135 -10.30 -6.47 -5.96
C PRO A 135 -11.79 -6.63 -5.61
N GLU A 136 -12.12 -6.83 -4.33
CA GLU A 136 -13.49 -7.09 -3.87
C GLU A 136 -14.40 -5.85 -3.88
N TYR A 137 -13.82 -4.64 -3.79
CA TYR A 137 -14.53 -3.37 -4.01
C TYR A 137 -14.20 -2.69 -5.34
N GLY A 138 -13.31 -3.29 -6.14
CA GLY A 138 -13.09 -2.97 -7.56
C GLY A 138 -12.09 -1.85 -7.86
N ALA A 139 -11.47 -1.26 -6.84
CA ALA A 139 -10.41 -0.27 -7.05
C ALA A 139 -9.16 -0.91 -7.68
N THR A 140 -8.34 -0.09 -8.35
CA THR A 140 -7.06 -0.55 -8.90
C THR A 140 -6.00 -0.67 -7.81
N ALA A 141 -5.97 0.28 -6.86
CA ALA A 141 -5.05 0.30 -5.74
C ALA A 141 -5.74 0.88 -4.50
N ALA A 142 -5.26 0.47 -3.33
CA ALA A 142 -5.78 0.84 -2.02
C ALA A 142 -4.62 1.30 -1.11
N PHE A 143 -4.21 2.55 -1.29
CA PHE A 143 -2.93 3.07 -0.85
C PHE A 143 -2.93 3.61 0.58
N PHE A 144 -1.96 3.18 1.37
CA PHE A 144 -1.63 3.74 2.67
C PHE A 144 -0.23 4.34 2.61
N PRO A 145 -0.09 5.68 2.53
CA PRO A 145 1.22 6.33 2.51
C PRO A 145 2.13 5.91 3.67
N VAL A 146 3.45 5.88 3.43
CA VAL A 146 4.44 5.49 4.42
C VAL A 146 4.45 6.48 5.58
N ASP A 147 4.24 6.00 6.80
CA ASP A 147 4.29 6.78 8.04
C ASP A 147 5.22 6.13 9.08
N GLU A 148 5.18 6.62 10.31
CA GLU A 148 5.98 6.07 11.40
C GLU A 148 5.61 4.62 11.76
N VAL A 149 4.35 4.21 11.55
CA VAL A 149 3.91 2.82 11.76
C VAL A 149 4.56 1.90 10.72
N SER A 150 4.64 2.33 9.46
CA SER A 150 5.37 1.61 8.41
C SER A 150 6.86 1.44 8.76
N ILE A 151 7.51 2.50 9.24
CA ILE A 151 8.93 2.42 9.68
C ILE A 151 9.11 1.42 10.82
N LYS A 152 8.24 1.47 11.84
CA LYS A 152 8.29 0.52 12.97
C LYS A 152 8.11 -0.93 12.50
N TYR A 153 7.19 -1.17 11.56
CA TYR A 153 6.99 -2.50 11.01
C TYR A 153 8.22 -3.03 10.26
N LEU A 154 8.88 -2.19 9.46
CA LEU A 154 10.14 -2.57 8.78
C LEU A 154 11.23 -2.95 9.79
N VAL A 155 11.35 -2.23 10.90
CA VAL A 155 12.28 -2.59 11.99
C VAL A 155 11.90 -3.96 12.59
N GLN A 156 10.63 -4.16 12.94
CA GLN A 156 10.13 -5.38 13.61
C GLN A 156 10.37 -6.67 12.82
N THR A 157 10.42 -6.55 11.51
CA THR A 157 10.57 -7.65 10.54
C THR A 157 12.03 -7.85 10.13
N GLY A 158 12.97 -7.21 10.82
CA GLY A 158 14.40 -7.43 10.65
C GLY A 158 15.00 -6.75 9.43
N ARG A 159 14.39 -5.68 8.90
CA ARG A 159 15.02 -4.88 7.85
C ARG A 159 16.21 -4.13 8.41
N ASP A 160 17.24 -3.99 7.59
CA ASP A 160 18.49 -3.34 7.96
C ASP A 160 18.29 -1.88 8.38
N GLN A 161 18.89 -1.49 9.52
CA GLN A 161 18.65 -0.19 10.13
C GLN A 161 19.19 0.97 9.29
N GLU A 162 20.32 0.79 8.58
CA GLU A 162 20.85 1.82 7.68
C GLU A 162 19.90 2.06 6.51
N LYS A 163 19.38 0.97 5.90
CA LYS A 163 18.38 1.08 4.84
C LYS A 163 17.11 1.79 5.29
N ILE A 164 16.62 1.49 6.51
CA ILE A 164 15.44 2.16 7.08
C ILE A 164 15.71 3.66 7.27
N ASN A 165 16.90 4.02 7.75
CA ASN A 165 17.28 5.42 7.95
C ASN A 165 17.33 6.17 6.60
N HIS A 166 17.91 5.56 5.56
CA HIS A 166 17.94 6.14 4.22
C HIS A 166 16.54 6.27 3.61
N LEU A 167 15.71 5.23 3.71
CA LEU A 167 14.31 5.26 3.28
C LEU A 167 13.57 6.42 3.93
N ARG A 168 13.66 6.55 5.25
CA ARG A 168 12.98 7.63 6.00
C ARG A 168 13.47 9.01 5.57
N LYS A 169 14.78 9.17 5.40
CA LYS A 169 15.39 10.44 4.95
C LYS A 169 14.93 10.81 3.54
N TYR A 170 14.94 9.84 2.62
CA TYR A 170 14.50 10.00 1.24
C TYR A 170 13.02 10.41 1.17
N LEU A 171 12.12 9.68 1.85
CA LEU A 171 10.68 9.96 1.81
C LEU A 171 10.36 11.34 2.41
N LYS A 172 11.05 11.75 3.48
CA LYS A 172 10.89 13.10 4.02
C LYS A 172 11.38 14.18 3.06
N ALA A 173 12.54 13.97 2.43
CA ALA A 173 13.11 14.92 1.47
C ALA A 173 12.27 15.08 0.19
N THR A 174 11.55 14.02 -0.21
CA THR A 174 10.70 14.00 -1.40
C THR A 174 9.22 14.29 -1.13
N GLY A 175 8.84 14.54 0.13
CA GLY A 175 7.45 14.82 0.50
C GLY A 175 6.52 13.59 0.48
N MET A 176 7.09 12.38 0.51
CA MET A 176 6.36 11.10 0.48
C MET A 176 6.28 10.41 1.85
N PHE A 177 6.67 11.09 2.94
CA PHE A 177 6.55 10.60 4.31
C PHE A 177 5.35 11.26 5.00
N ARG A 178 4.34 10.47 5.37
CA ARG A 178 3.04 10.96 5.83
C ARG A 178 2.99 11.07 7.35
N ASP A 179 2.42 12.16 7.84
CA ASP A 179 1.85 12.25 9.18
C ASP A 179 0.32 12.34 9.10
N PHE A 180 -0.35 11.21 9.35
CA PHE A 180 -1.81 11.10 9.29
C PHE A 180 -2.55 11.95 10.34
N ASN A 181 -1.86 12.46 11.36
CA ASN A 181 -2.43 13.41 12.33
C ASN A 181 -2.29 14.86 11.90
N ASN A 182 -1.50 15.14 10.85
CA ASN A 182 -1.35 16.47 10.29
C ASN A 182 -2.24 16.63 9.05
N SER A 183 -3.39 17.28 9.24
CA SER A 183 -4.33 17.57 8.16
C SER A 183 -3.81 18.60 7.16
N SER A 184 -2.77 19.39 7.49
CA SER A 184 -2.16 20.32 6.52
C SER A 184 -1.40 19.61 5.40
N GLN A 185 -1.18 18.30 5.55
CA GLN A 185 -0.55 17.44 4.55
C GLN A 185 -1.60 16.57 3.83
N ASP A 186 -2.89 16.72 4.12
CA ASP A 186 -3.93 15.96 3.41
C ASP A 186 -3.95 16.39 1.93
N PRO A 187 -3.89 15.43 0.97
CA PRO A 187 -3.99 15.75 -0.45
C PRO A 187 -5.38 16.27 -0.86
N ASP A 188 -5.42 16.99 -1.98
CA ASP A 188 -6.67 17.32 -2.69
C ASP A 188 -7.14 16.11 -3.51
N PHE A 189 -7.99 15.29 -2.92
CA PHE A 189 -8.58 14.11 -3.57
C PHE A 189 -9.70 14.49 -4.54
N THR A 190 -9.97 13.62 -5.53
CA THR A 190 -11.10 13.79 -6.46
C THR A 190 -12.44 13.82 -5.72
N GLN A 191 -12.57 12.94 -4.72
CA GLN A 191 -13.71 12.87 -3.81
C GLN A 191 -13.21 12.34 -2.47
N ILE A 192 -13.81 12.82 -1.37
CA ILE A 192 -13.55 12.31 -0.02
C ILE A 192 -14.78 11.53 0.46
N VAL A 193 -14.54 10.38 1.08
CA VAL A 193 -15.55 9.50 1.70
C VAL A 193 -15.15 9.06 3.10
#